data_AF-A0A7X3KXB4-F1
#
_entry.id   AF-A0A7X3KXB4-F1
#
_cell.length_a   1.000
_cell.length_b   1.000
_cell.length_c   1.000
_cell.angle_alpha   90.00
_cell.angle_beta   90.00
_cell.angle_gamma   90.00
#
_symmetry.space_group_name_H-M   'P 1'
#
loop_
_entity.id
_entity.type
_entity.pdbx_description
1 polymer ?
#
loop_
_entity_poly.entity_id
_entity_poly.type
_entity_poly.pdbx_seq_one_letter_code
_entity_poly.pdbx_strand_id
1 'polypeptide(L)'
;MAVSKGGAKAATQIHIGIGGWNFAPWRDKFYPAGLAQARELEYASRHLTAIEINSTYHGTQKRSSFANWRDATPDGFVFSVKASRFATNRRILAEGADSIHRFIDSGIAELGDKLGPVVWQFAPTKQFVADDFEAFLALLPDSVEGVTLRHVLEVRHDSFMCDDYLKLARKYKAATVFTDSPKFPSFADQTADFVYARLMNAQEDIATGYAAKDLDRWAARAAAWASGKAPDDLPRVETSAAKARKAQPVYLFFINGAKVHAPAAAGGLLGRLGWTPTETVPVKVAVKMPVKAAVSKAAPTSAAAKAPAKSAKPSTKPSTKTAARTPAKVPAKKKPAAKATGRAAT
;
A
#
# COMPACT_ATOMS: atom_id res chain seq x y z
N MET A 1 34.45 24.50 -8.86
CA MET A 1 33.04 24.11 -9.11
C MET A 1 32.36 23.90 -7.76
N ALA A 2 31.40 24.75 -7.40
CA ALA A 2 30.69 24.65 -6.14
C ALA A 2 29.56 23.62 -6.28
N VAL A 3 29.65 22.52 -5.53
CA VAL A 3 28.57 21.52 -5.42
C VAL A 3 27.42 22.17 -4.65
N SER A 4 26.26 22.25 -5.29
CA SER A 4 25.05 22.88 -4.75
C SER A 4 24.56 22.15 -3.48
N LYS A 5 24.58 22.82 -2.33
CA LYS A 5 24.03 22.35 -1.04
C LYS A 5 22.50 22.16 -1.02
N GLY A 6 21.80 22.41 -2.12
CA GLY A 6 20.34 22.30 -2.22
C GLY A 6 19.80 20.87 -2.31
N GLY A 7 20.59 19.91 -2.81
CA GLY A 7 20.13 18.53 -3.01
C GLY A 7 19.91 17.75 -1.70
N ALA A 8 20.78 17.94 -0.71
CA ALA A 8 20.73 17.17 0.54
C ALA A 8 19.50 17.51 1.41
N LYS A 9 19.04 18.77 1.41
CA LYS A 9 17.87 19.18 2.21
C LYS A 9 16.55 18.72 1.55
N ALA A 10 16.48 18.66 0.23
CA ALA A 10 15.32 18.13 -0.48
C ALA A 10 15.14 16.61 -0.26
N ALA A 11 16.24 15.86 -0.23
CA ALA A 11 16.22 14.42 0.04
C ALA A 11 15.64 14.07 1.43
N THR A 12 15.85 14.93 2.45
CA THR A 12 15.29 14.72 3.80
C THR A 12 13.76 14.91 3.91
N GLN A 13 13.10 15.36 2.85
CA GLN A 13 11.64 15.56 2.80
C GLN A 13 10.94 14.58 1.84
N ILE A 14 11.71 13.73 1.13
CA ILE A 14 11.16 12.78 0.16
C ILE A 14 11.30 11.37 0.73
N HIS A 15 10.16 10.78 1.06
CA HIS A 15 10.02 9.46 1.65
C HIS A 15 9.52 8.47 0.60
N ILE A 16 10.44 7.66 0.08
CA ILE A 16 10.17 6.63 -0.92
C ILE A 16 10.19 5.24 -0.28
N GLY A 17 9.19 4.44 -0.65
CA GLY A 17 8.95 3.14 -0.03
C GLY A 17 8.13 2.16 -0.85
N ILE A 18 7.73 1.09 -0.17
CA ILE A 18 6.94 -0.03 -0.70
C ILE A 18 5.77 -0.37 0.23
N GLY A 19 4.83 -1.17 -0.27
CA GLY A 19 3.69 -1.68 0.50
C GLY A 19 4.01 -2.96 1.30
N GLY A 20 4.35 -2.79 2.58
CA GLY A 20 4.78 -3.84 3.51
C GLY A 20 6.21 -4.34 3.26
N TRP A 21 6.71 -5.21 4.13
CA TRP A 21 8.05 -5.84 4.02
C TRP A 21 7.97 -7.36 3.92
N ASN A 22 6.90 -7.99 4.39
CA ASN A 22 6.76 -9.44 4.25
C ASN A 22 6.08 -9.80 2.91
N PHE A 23 6.88 -10.25 1.95
CA PHE A 23 6.38 -10.81 0.69
C PHE A 23 7.36 -11.87 0.19
N ALA A 24 6.94 -13.15 0.17
CA ALA A 24 7.84 -14.26 -0.11
C ALA A 24 8.65 -14.13 -1.43
N PRO A 25 8.08 -13.63 -2.55
CA PRO A 25 8.84 -13.43 -3.79
C PRO A 25 9.95 -12.37 -3.73
N TRP A 26 10.07 -11.60 -2.66
CA TRP A 26 11.21 -10.69 -2.46
C TRP A 26 12.44 -11.37 -1.88
N ARG A 27 12.31 -12.59 -1.34
CA ARG A 27 13.50 -13.39 -0.97
C ARG A 27 14.33 -13.68 -2.21
N ASP A 28 15.64 -13.56 -2.06
CA ASP A 28 16.65 -13.77 -3.10
C ASP A 28 16.58 -12.79 -4.28
N LYS A 29 15.69 -11.78 -4.22
CA LYS A 29 15.60 -10.66 -5.18
C LYS A 29 15.91 -9.31 -4.55
N PHE A 30 15.28 -9.05 -3.41
CA PHE A 30 15.50 -7.87 -2.59
C PHE A 30 16.17 -8.23 -1.27
N TYR A 31 15.72 -9.30 -0.63
CA TYR A 31 16.37 -9.80 0.59
C TYR A 31 17.51 -10.75 0.23
N PRO A 32 18.70 -10.58 0.84
CA PRO A 32 19.83 -11.47 0.62
C PRO A 32 19.53 -12.88 1.11
N ALA A 33 20.13 -13.86 0.44
CA ALA A 33 20.00 -15.27 0.79
C ALA A 33 20.40 -15.51 2.25
N GLY A 34 19.58 -16.25 2.99
CA GLY A 34 19.82 -16.56 4.40
C GLY A 34 19.39 -15.48 5.39
N LEU A 35 18.83 -14.35 4.95
CA LEU A 35 18.23 -13.37 5.87
C LEU A 35 17.07 -14.01 6.63
N ALA A 36 17.12 -13.96 7.97
CA ALA A 36 16.01 -14.40 8.81
C ALA A 36 14.78 -13.50 8.58
N GLN A 37 13.58 -14.09 8.45
CA GLN A 37 12.34 -13.34 8.19
C GLN A 37 12.08 -12.24 9.22
N ALA A 38 12.40 -12.49 10.50
CA ALA A 38 12.26 -11.50 11.57
C ALA A 38 13.10 -10.22 11.36
N ARG A 39 14.14 -10.26 10.51
CA ARG A 39 15.02 -9.13 10.19
C ARG A 39 14.68 -8.46 8.85
N GLU A 40 13.58 -8.84 8.21
CA GLU A 40 13.19 -8.23 6.92
C GLU A 40 12.86 -6.74 7.05
N LEU A 41 12.26 -6.32 8.17
CA LEU A 41 12.01 -4.91 8.42
C LEU A 41 13.32 -4.14 8.63
N GLU A 42 14.20 -4.68 9.47
CA GLU A 42 15.54 -4.12 9.70
C GLU A 42 16.26 -3.93 8.36
N TYR A 43 16.32 -4.97 7.52
CA TYR A 43 16.92 -4.89 6.19
C TYR A 43 16.24 -3.87 5.29
N ALA A 44 14.91 -3.95 5.12
CA ALA A 44 14.18 -3.07 4.22
C ALA A 44 14.33 -1.60 4.59
N SER A 45 14.32 -1.29 5.90
CA SER A 45 14.46 0.07 6.42
C SER A 45 15.85 0.69 6.22
N ARG A 46 16.88 -0.12 5.91
CA ARG A 46 18.21 0.39 5.52
C ARG A 46 18.34 0.66 4.02
N HIS A 47 17.42 0.14 3.21
CA HIS A 47 17.44 0.26 1.75
C HIS A 47 16.34 1.18 1.21
N LEU A 48 15.48 1.68 2.08
CA LEU A 48 14.35 2.55 1.78
C LEU A 48 14.25 3.63 2.85
N THR A 49 13.52 4.69 2.55
CA THR A 49 13.26 5.80 3.51
C THR A 49 11.88 5.73 4.15
N ALA A 50 10.97 4.93 3.59
CA ALA A 50 9.66 4.70 4.16
C ALA A 50 9.07 3.34 3.78
N ILE A 51 8.05 2.93 4.53
CA ILE A 51 7.22 1.75 4.24
C ILE A 51 5.76 2.09 4.53
N GLU A 52 4.85 1.60 3.69
CA GLU A 52 3.42 1.62 3.99
C GLU A 52 2.99 0.31 4.67
N ILE A 53 2.60 0.41 5.93
CA ILE A 53 2.02 -0.69 6.72
C ILE A 53 0.65 -1.03 6.15
N ASN A 54 0.52 -2.27 5.66
CA ASN A 54 -0.73 -2.78 5.07
C ASN A 54 -1.43 -3.82 5.95
N SER A 55 -0.76 -4.40 6.95
CA SER A 55 -1.35 -5.43 7.83
C SER A 55 -2.55 -4.90 8.62
N THR A 56 -2.52 -3.62 9.00
CA THR A 56 -3.59 -2.88 9.69
C THR A 56 -4.90 -2.80 8.91
N TYR A 57 -4.86 -2.88 7.57
CA TYR A 57 -6.06 -2.88 6.74
C TYR A 57 -6.93 -4.13 6.98
N HIS A 58 -6.29 -5.26 7.33
CA HIS A 58 -6.94 -6.55 7.53
C HIS A 58 -7.24 -6.86 8.98
N GLY A 59 -6.44 -6.34 9.92
CA GLY A 59 -6.64 -6.59 11.35
C GLY A 59 -5.81 -5.67 12.23
N THR A 60 -6.32 -5.44 13.43
CA THR A 60 -5.67 -4.64 14.46
C THR A 60 -4.34 -5.25 14.88
N GLN A 61 -3.33 -4.41 15.06
CA GLN A 61 -2.01 -4.81 15.52
C GLN A 61 -1.89 -4.54 17.03
N LYS A 62 -0.99 -5.24 17.72
CA LYS A 62 -0.73 -4.94 19.12
C LYS A 62 0.05 -3.63 19.22
N ARG A 63 -0.19 -2.86 20.27
CA ARG A 63 0.60 -1.66 20.63
C ARG A 63 2.12 -1.96 20.63
N SER A 64 2.52 -3.08 21.21
CA SER A 64 3.92 -3.52 21.21
C SER A 64 4.48 -3.84 19.81
N SER A 65 3.65 -4.20 18.83
CA SER A 65 4.10 -4.40 17.45
C SER A 65 4.56 -3.08 16.83
N PHE A 66 3.81 -1.99 17.03
CA PHE A 66 4.19 -0.67 16.56
C PHE A 66 5.47 -0.17 17.22
N ALA A 67 5.60 -0.32 18.54
CA ALA A 67 6.83 0.02 19.26
C ALA A 67 8.04 -0.77 18.73
N ASN A 68 7.90 -2.09 18.54
CA ASN A 68 8.96 -2.91 17.98
C ASN A 68 9.34 -2.50 16.55
N TRP A 69 8.37 -2.08 15.72
CA TRP A 69 8.66 -1.58 14.37
C TRP A 69 9.38 -0.24 14.38
N ARG A 70 8.99 0.68 15.27
CA ARG A 70 9.70 1.94 15.49
C ARG A 70 11.17 1.66 15.84
N ASP A 71 11.40 0.78 16.81
CA ASP A 71 12.73 0.50 17.36
C ASP A 71 13.64 -0.28 16.39
N ALA A 72 13.05 -1.05 15.46
CA ALA A 72 13.81 -1.82 14.46
C ALA A 72 14.29 -1.00 13.24
N THR A 73 13.90 0.26 13.12
CA THR A 73 14.21 1.12 11.95
C THR A 73 15.11 2.29 12.31
N PRO A 74 15.87 2.89 11.37
CA PRO A 74 16.72 4.04 11.65
C PRO A 74 15.93 5.28 12.05
N ASP A 75 16.62 6.27 12.59
CA ASP A 75 16.08 7.62 12.73
C ASP A 75 15.76 8.21 11.34
N GLY A 76 14.69 9.02 11.27
CA GLY A 76 14.21 9.61 10.02
C GLY A 76 13.49 8.65 9.06
N PHE A 77 13.44 7.35 9.36
CA PHE A 77 12.61 6.40 8.62
C PHE A 77 11.13 6.62 8.95
N VAL A 78 10.25 6.55 7.95
CA VAL A 78 8.82 6.83 8.13
C VAL A 78 7.94 5.64 7.79
N PHE A 79 6.94 5.40 8.63
CA PHE A 79 5.84 4.48 8.33
C PHE A 79 4.59 5.24 7.94
N SER A 80 4.08 5.02 6.73
CA SER A 80 2.69 5.32 6.42
C SER A 80 1.81 4.16 6.90
N VAL A 81 0.63 4.42 7.45
CA VAL A 81 -0.24 3.37 7.99
C VAL A 81 -1.53 3.32 7.21
N LYS A 82 -1.83 2.19 6.60
CA LYS A 82 -3.12 2.00 5.93
C LYS A 82 -4.21 1.74 6.97
N ALA A 83 -5.23 2.58 6.96
CA ALA A 83 -6.34 2.48 7.89
C ALA A 83 -7.11 1.16 7.73
N SER A 84 -7.80 0.77 8.79
CA SER A 84 -8.65 -0.41 8.78
C SER A 84 -9.75 -0.32 7.73
N ARG A 85 -9.96 -1.39 6.96
CA ARG A 85 -11.03 -1.46 5.96
C ARG A 85 -12.42 -1.25 6.56
N PHE A 86 -12.60 -1.52 7.85
CA PHE A 86 -13.87 -1.35 8.55
C PHE A 86 -14.27 0.12 8.70
N ALA A 87 -13.33 1.06 8.60
CA ALA A 87 -13.62 2.49 8.61
C ALA A 87 -14.12 2.98 7.24
N THR A 88 -13.60 2.44 6.14
CA THR A 88 -13.83 2.99 4.78
C THR A 88 -14.79 2.16 3.92
N ASN A 89 -14.91 0.85 4.15
CA ASN A 89 -15.82 -0.03 3.42
C ASN A 89 -17.20 -0.03 4.06
N ARG A 90 -17.86 1.13 4.08
CA ARG A 90 -19.19 1.32 4.65
C ARG A 90 -20.17 1.84 3.61
N ARG A 91 -21.46 1.55 3.80
CA ARG A 91 -22.52 2.13 2.98
C ARG A 91 -22.65 3.64 3.25
N ILE A 92 -22.64 4.02 4.53
CA ILE A 92 -22.64 5.40 5.02
C ILE A 92 -21.32 5.59 5.78
N LEU A 93 -20.47 6.50 5.34
CA LEU A 93 -19.15 6.72 5.94
C LEU A 93 -19.25 7.42 7.30
N ALA A 94 -20.27 8.26 7.50
CA ALA A 94 -20.53 8.95 8.76
C ALA A 94 -20.75 7.99 9.96
N GLU A 95 -21.15 6.74 9.71
CA GLU A 95 -21.31 5.71 10.75
C GLU A 95 -19.96 5.06 11.15
N GLY A 96 -18.84 5.58 10.64
CA GLY A 96 -17.50 5.01 10.81
C GLY A 96 -16.81 5.28 12.13
N ALA A 97 -17.37 6.13 13.00
CA ALA A 97 -16.71 6.66 14.21
C ALA A 97 -16.05 5.58 15.07
N ASP A 98 -16.78 4.54 15.46
CA ASP A 98 -16.24 3.46 16.28
C ASP A 98 -15.06 2.73 15.63
N SER A 99 -15.09 2.56 14.31
CA SER A 99 -14.00 1.88 13.57
C SER A 99 -12.78 2.78 13.41
N ILE A 100 -13.00 4.09 13.28
CA ILE A 100 -11.93 5.09 13.26
C ILE A 100 -11.27 5.13 14.65
N HIS A 101 -12.04 5.30 15.72
CA HIS A 101 -11.52 5.35 17.10
C HIS A 101 -10.74 4.07 17.44
N ARG A 102 -11.32 2.88 17.21
CA ARG A 102 -10.62 1.61 17.46
C ARG A 102 -9.32 1.46 16.68
N PHE A 103 -9.23 2.03 15.48
CA PHE A 103 -8.00 1.98 14.69
C PHE A 103 -6.97 3.00 15.18
N ILE A 104 -7.38 4.25 15.41
CA ILE A 104 -6.51 5.32 15.90
C ILE A 104 -5.95 4.96 17.28
N ASP A 105 -6.79 4.44 18.17
CA ASP A 105 -6.42 4.04 19.54
C ASP A 105 -5.75 2.65 19.60
N SER A 106 -5.48 2.00 18.47
CA SER A 106 -4.83 0.68 18.45
C SER A 106 -3.35 0.68 18.82
N GLY A 107 -2.78 1.87 19.04
CA GLY A 107 -1.37 2.07 19.36
C GLY A 107 -0.52 2.52 18.17
N ILE A 108 -1.11 3.07 17.10
CA ILE A 108 -0.34 3.64 15.98
C ILE A 108 0.60 4.78 16.46
N ALA A 109 0.23 5.47 17.55
CA ALA A 109 1.02 6.52 18.18
C ALA A 109 2.38 6.02 18.70
N GLU A 110 2.54 4.72 18.96
CA GLU A 110 3.82 4.14 19.33
C GLU A 110 4.88 4.26 18.24
N LEU A 111 4.50 4.55 16.99
CA LEU A 111 5.45 4.87 15.94
C LEU A 111 6.15 6.23 16.17
N GLY A 112 5.61 7.09 17.03
CA GLY A 112 6.23 8.35 17.43
C GLY A 112 6.51 9.28 16.26
N ASP A 113 7.74 9.79 16.19
CA ASP A 113 8.25 10.63 15.10
C ASP A 113 8.28 9.92 13.73
N LYS A 114 8.27 8.58 13.73
CA LYS A 114 8.21 7.74 12.52
C LYS A 114 6.78 7.54 12.02
N LEU A 115 5.75 8.05 12.72
CA LEU A 115 4.37 8.02 12.22
C LEU A 115 4.19 9.02 11.07
N GLY A 116 4.12 8.49 9.86
CA GLY A 116 3.77 9.21 8.65
C GLY A 116 2.25 9.27 8.40
N PRO A 117 1.84 9.49 7.14
CA PRO A 117 0.42 9.62 6.81
C PRO A 117 -0.39 8.35 7.04
N VAL A 118 -1.62 8.54 7.53
CA VAL A 118 -2.66 7.52 7.64
C VAL A 118 -3.48 7.50 6.35
N VAL A 119 -3.41 6.41 5.58
CA VAL A 119 -4.14 6.26 4.32
C VAL A 119 -5.52 5.66 4.54
N TRP A 120 -6.55 6.42 4.18
CA TRP A 120 -7.94 6.00 4.11
C TRP A 120 -8.28 5.63 2.66
N GLN A 121 -8.19 4.33 2.35
CA GLN A 121 -8.54 3.82 1.03
C GLN A 121 -10.03 3.48 0.95
N PHE A 122 -10.73 4.10 0.01
CA PHE A 122 -12.14 3.83 -0.26
C PHE A 122 -12.31 2.76 -1.35
N ALA A 123 -13.40 2.00 -1.25
CA ALA A 123 -13.74 1.00 -2.27
C ALA A 123 -14.06 1.68 -3.62
N PRO A 124 -13.78 1.04 -4.77
CA PRO A 124 -14.16 1.58 -6.09
C PRO A 124 -15.67 1.80 -6.26
N THR A 125 -16.50 1.14 -5.46
CA THR A 125 -17.96 1.30 -5.48
C THR A 125 -18.45 2.49 -4.64
N LYS A 126 -17.58 3.11 -3.84
CA LYS A 126 -17.92 4.28 -3.03
C LYS A 126 -17.95 5.49 -3.95
N GLN A 127 -19.12 6.11 -4.08
CA GLN A 127 -19.27 7.38 -4.79
C GLN A 127 -19.15 8.54 -3.81
N PHE A 128 -18.67 9.69 -4.30
CA PHE A 128 -18.69 10.94 -3.56
C PHE A 128 -20.13 11.42 -3.32
N VAL A 129 -20.46 11.62 -2.05
CA VAL A 129 -21.67 12.28 -1.55
C VAL A 129 -21.18 13.28 -0.52
N ALA A 130 -21.33 14.57 -0.79
CA ALA A 130 -20.65 15.63 -0.05
C ALA A 130 -20.88 15.53 1.47
N ASP A 131 -22.15 15.48 1.90
CA ASP A 131 -22.50 15.45 3.33
C ASP A 131 -21.98 14.20 4.06
N ASP A 132 -22.09 13.00 3.45
CA ASP A 132 -21.59 11.76 4.04
C ASP A 132 -20.06 11.76 4.13
N PHE A 133 -19.39 12.29 3.10
CA PHE A 133 -17.93 12.36 3.07
C PHE A 133 -17.39 13.42 4.03
N GLU A 134 -18.01 14.59 4.13
CA GLU A 134 -17.67 15.61 5.11
C GLU A 134 -17.86 15.12 6.54
N ALA A 135 -18.97 14.42 6.82
CA ALA A 135 -19.20 13.80 8.11
C ALA A 135 -18.10 12.79 8.46
N PHE A 136 -17.62 12.00 7.50
CA PHE A 136 -16.46 11.12 7.70
C PHE A 136 -15.18 11.90 8.03
N LEU A 137 -14.89 12.97 7.28
CA LEU A 137 -13.69 13.80 7.52
C LEU A 137 -13.73 14.45 8.91
N ALA A 138 -14.91 14.84 9.38
CA ALA A 138 -15.11 15.40 10.71
C ALA A 138 -14.85 14.40 11.86
N LEU A 139 -14.83 13.10 11.58
CA LEU A 139 -14.48 12.06 12.55
C LEU A 139 -12.97 11.82 12.67
N LEU A 140 -12.17 12.38 11.77
CA LEU A 140 -10.73 12.15 11.74
C LEU A 140 -10.04 13.08 12.77
N PRO A 141 -9.33 12.54 13.77
CA PRO A 141 -8.71 13.37 14.80
C PRO A 141 -7.39 14.00 14.33
N ASP A 142 -7.13 15.24 14.72
CA ASP A 142 -5.87 15.93 14.38
C ASP A 142 -4.63 15.32 15.08
N SER A 143 -4.83 14.59 16.19
CA SER A 143 -3.75 13.95 16.94
C SER A 143 -4.23 12.77 17.77
N VAL A 144 -3.30 11.90 18.16
CA VAL A 144 -3.53 10.78 19.10
C VAL A 144 -2.31 10.64 19.99
N GLU A 145 -2.53 10.58 21.31
CA GLU A 145 -1.46 10.39 22.32
C GLU A 145 -0.27 11.36 22.13
N GLY A 146 -0.54 12.62 21.75
CA GLY A 146 0.48 13.66 21.54
C GLY A 146 1.15 13.64 20.16
N VAL A 147 0.82 12.69 19.29
CA VAL A 147 1.34 12.61 17.91
C VAL A 147 0.34 13.23 16.94
N THR A 148 0.78 14.22 16.16
CA THR A 148 -0.04 14.81 15.09
C THR A 148 -0.30 13.81 13.97
N LEU A 149 -1.56 13.71 13.53
CA LEU A 149 -1.94 12.82 12.45
C LEU A 149 -2.00 13.57 11.11
N ARG A 150 -1.51 12.91 10.07
CA ARG A 150 -1.65 13.35 8.68
C ARG A 150 -2.58 12.40 7.96
N HIS A 151 -3.74 12.87 7.52
CA HIS A 151 -4.70 12.03 6.83
C HIS A 151 -4.56 12.15 5.32
N VAL A 152 -4.59 11.01 4.63
CA VAL A 152 -4.60 10.97 3.18
C VAL A 152 -5.73 10.07 2.66
N LEU A 153 -6.42 10.54 1.63
CA LEU A 153 -7.62 9.94 1.07
C LEU A 153 -7.26 9.28 -0.27
N GLU A 154 -7.42 7.96 -0.37
CA GLU A 154 -7.26 7.23 -1.63
C GLU A 154 -8.65 6.87 -2.18
N VAL A 155 -9.13 7.75 -3.05
CA VAL A 155 -10.42 7.60 -3.73
C VAL A 155 -10.27 6.75 -4.99
N ARG A 156 -11.27 5.93 -5.30
CA ARG A 156 -11.20 4.94 -6.40
C ARG A 156 -12.37 5.01 -7.37
N HIS A 157 -13.16 6.08 -7.30
CA HIS A 157 -14.34 6.31 -8.14
C HIS A 157 -14.30 7.72 -8.73
N ASP A 158 -14.65 7.86 -10.00
CA ASP A 158 -14.50 9.13 -10.75
C ASP A 158 -15.35 10.27 -10.22
N SER A 159 -16.44 9.99 -9.49
CA SER A 159 -17.25 11.06 -8.87
C SER A 159 -16.51 11.90 -7.83
N PHE A 160 -15.32 11.47 -7.38
CA PHE A 160 -14.43 12.28 -6.54
C PHE A 160 -13.58 13.28 -7.36
N MET A 161 -13.55 13.18 -8.69
CA MET A 161 -12.83 14.13 -9.55
C MET A 161 -13.65 15.40 -9.78
N CYS A 162 -13.95 16.13 -8.71
CA CYS A 162 -14.73 17.37 -8.74
C CYS A 162 -14.24 18.41 -7.71
N ASP A 163 -14.56 19.67 -7.97
CA ASP A 163 -14.13 20.80 -7.13
C ASP A 163 -14.63 20.70 -5.69
N ASP A 164 -15.85 20.17 -5.47
CA ASP A 164 -16.44 20.09 -4.12
C ASP A 164 -15.70 19.08 -3.23
N TYR A 165 -15.26 17.95 -3.81
CA TYR A 165 -14.36 17.04 -3.10
C TYR A 165 -13.03 17.73 -2.73
N LEU A 166 -12.41 18.45 -3.66
CA LEU A 166 -11.15 19.15 -3.41
C LEU A 166 -11.29 20.24 -2.35
N LYS A 167 -12.42 20.97 -2.33
CA LYS A 167 -12.74 21.95 -1.28
C LYS A 167 -12.84 21.27 0.10
N LEU A 168 -13.55 20.15 0.20
CA LEU A 168 -13.65 19.40 1.46
C LEU A 168 -12.29 18.85 1.91
N ALA A 169 -11.54 18.21 1.01
CA ALA A 169 -10.20 17.70 1.33
C ALA A 169 -9.28 18.81 1.88
N ARG A 170 -9.33 20.03 1.29
CA ARG A 170 -8.59 21.20 1.79
C ARG A 170 -9.10 21.72 3.11
N LYS A 171 -10.43 21.80 3.30
CA LYS A 171 -11.05 22.24 4.55
C LYS A 171 -10.55 21.43 5.74
N TYR A 172 -10.41 20.12 5.56
CA TYR A 172 -9.94 19.18 6.58
C TYR A 172 -8.44 18.88 6.51
N LYS A 173 -7.67 19.62 5.69
CA LYS A 173 -6.22 19.43 5.51
C LYS A 173 -5.81 17.98 5.19
N ALA A 174 -6.70 17.24 4.54
CA ALA A 174 -6.48 15.85 4.16
C ALA A 174 -5.89 15.80 2.74
N ALA A 175 -4.74 15.15 2.60
CA ALA A 175 -4.12 14.96 1.28
C ALA A 175 -4.99 14.02 0.43
N THR A 176 -5.00 14.20 -0.89
CA THR A 176 -5.51 13.17 -1.80
C THR A 176 -4.34 12.38 -2.36
N VAL A 177 -4.48 11.06 -2.46
CA VAL A 177 -3.46 10.22 -3.09
C VAL A 177 -3.43 10.49 -4.58
N PHE A 178 -2.27 10.90 -5.09
CA PHE A 178 -1.98 10.76 -6.52
C PHE A 178 -1.80 9.26 -6.82
N THR A 179 -2.69 8.70 -7.63
CA THR A 179 -2.64 7.28 -8.00
C THR A 179 -2.13 7.14 -9.43
N ASP A 180 -0.92 6.60 -9.60
CA ASP A 180 -0.39 6.24 -10.93
C ASP A 180 -1.01 4.93 -11.38
N SER A 181 -2.22 4.99 -11.92
CA SER A 181 -2.94 3.82 -12.41
C SER A 181 -3.87 4.20 -13.54
N PRO A 182 -3.95 3.39 -14.61
CA PRO A 182 -4.99 3.57 -15.63
C PRO A 182 -6.39 3.15 -15.13
N LYS A 183 -6.49 2.49 -13.96
CA LYS A 183 -7.74 1.91 -13.45
C LYS A 183 -8.50 2.81 -12.47
N PHE A 184 -7.79 3.72 -11.80
CA PHE A 184 -8.35 4.52 -10.72
C PHE A 184 -8.16 6.01 -11.02
N PRO A 185 -9.00 6.90 -10.46
CA PRO A 185 -8.82 8.34 -10.57
C PRO A 185 -7.38 8.77 -10.30
N SER A 186 -6.85 9.58 -11.21
CA SER A 186 -5.50 10.12 -11.12
C SER A 186 -5.56 11.64 -11.27
N PHE A 187 -5.24 12.37 -10.22
CA PHE A 187 -5.17 13.82 -10.23
C PHE A 187 -4.20 14.32 -9.15
N ALA A 188 -3.46 15.37 -9.46
CA ALA A 188 -2.34 15.89 -8.67
C ALA A 188 -2.67 17.18 -7.90
N ASP A 189 -3.96 17.51 -7.75
CA ASP A 189 -4.40 18.67 -6.98
C ASP A 189 -4.00 18.54 -5.50
N GLN A 190 -3.23 19.51 -5.03
CA GLN A 190 -2.68 19.48 -3.67
C GLN A 190 -3.70 20.02 -2.67
N THR A 191 -4.09 19.17 -1.72
CA THR A 191 -5.13 19.46 -0.72
C THR A 191 -4.61 19.60 0.71
N ALA A 192 -3.36 19.21 0.98
CA ALA A 192 -2.71 19.34 2.29
C ALA A 192 -1.31 19.94 2.18
N ASP A 193 -0.60 20.10 3.31
CA ASP A 193 0.78 20.57 3.41
C ASP A 193 1.83 19.46 3.24
N PHE A 194 1.44 18.36 2.58
CA PHE A 194 2.29 17.26 2.14
C PHE A 194 1.70 16.62 0.89
N VAL A 195 2.52 15.84 0.19
CA VAL A 195 2.11 15.09 -1.01
C VAL A 195 2.20 13.59 -0.74
N TYR A 196 1.24 12.85 -1.29
CA TYR A 196 1.23 11.40 -1.22
C TYR A 196 0.94 10.81 -2.59
N ALA A 197 1.80 9.91 -3.06
CA ALA A 197 1.64 9.22 -4.32
C ALA A 197 1.75 7.70 -4.14
N ARG A 198 0.84 6.96 -4.76
CA ARG A 198 0.95 5.51 -4.94
C ARG A 198 1.26 5.22 -6.39
N LEU A 199 2.45 4.70 -6.63
CA LEU A 199 2.96 4.37 -7.96
C LEU A 199 2.54 2.96 -8.34
N MET A 200 1.41 2.85 -9.04
CA MET A 200 0.73 1.57 -9.26
C MET A 200 0.88 0.96 -10.67
N ASN A 201 1.62 1.61 -11.57
CA ASN A 201 1.68 1.26 -12.99
C ASN A 201 2.97 0.51 -13.39
N ALA A 202 3.48 -0.36 -12.51
CA ALA A 202 4.64 -1.18 -12.86
C ALA A 202 4.29 -2.26 -13.89
N GLN A 203 5.24 -2.54 -14.77
CA GLN A 203 5.19 -3.55 -15.81
C GLN A 203 6.04 -4.77 -15.39
N GLU A 204 5.50 -5.98 -15.58
CA GLU A 204 6.13 -7.22 -15.10
C GLU A 204 7.42 -7.59 -15.86
N ASP A 205 7.53 -7.18 -17.11
CA ASP A 205 8.65 -7.43 -18.02
C ASP A 205 9.83 -6.47 -17.81
N ILE A 206 9.65 -5.42 -17.02
CA ILE A 206 10.71 -4.48 -16.65
C ILE A 206 11.26 -4.87 -15.27
N ALA A 207 12.57 -5.11 -15.17
CA ALA A 207 13.21 -5.55 -13.91
C ALA A 207 13.01 -4.58 -12.73
N THR A 208 12.91 -3.28 -13.00
CA THR A 208 12.60 -2.24 -12.01
C THR A 208 11.10 -1.92 -11.93
N GLY A 209 10.25 -2.64 -12.66
CA GLY A 209 8.83 -2.34 -12.83
C GLY A 209 8.53 -1.10 -13.68
N TYR A 210 9.46 -0.15 -13.77
CA TYR A 210 9.32 1.09 -14.54
C TYR A 210 10.52 1.28 -15.43
N ALA A 211 10.32 1.78 -16.65
CA ALA A 211 11.43 2.12 -17.52
C ALA A 211 12.29 3.23 -16.90
N ALA A 212 13.58 3.29 -17.25
CA ALA A 212 14.51 4.26 -16.68
C ALA A 212 14.01 5.71 -16.80
N LYS A 213 13.48 6.08 -17.97
CA LYS A 213 12.90 7.40 -18.25
C LYS A 213 11.67 7.73 -17.38
N ASP A 214 10.89 6.71 -17.00
CA ASP A 214 9.73 6.89 -16.12
C ASP A 214 10.19 7.18 -14.69
N LEU A 215 11.23 6.49 -14.21
CA LEU A 215 11.84 6.78 -12.92
C LEU A 215 12.51 8.16 -12.89
N ASP A 216 13.11 8.62 -13.99
CA ASP A 216 13.67 9.97 -14.11
C ASP A 216 12.57 11.04 -13.99
N ARG A 217 11.44 10.84 -14.67
CA ARG A 217 10.26 11.71 -14.52
C ARG A 217 9.73 11.71 -13.10
N TRP A 218 9.63 10.53 -12.46
CA TRP A 218 9.21 10.44 -11.07
C TRP A 218 10.16 11.17 -10.10
N ALA A 219 11.47 11.13 -10.35
CA ALA A 219 12.44 11.88 -9.56
C ALA A 219 12.22 13.41 -9.70
N ALA A 220 12.02 13.88 -10.94
CA ALA A 220 11.72 15.29 -11.21
C ALA A 220 10.40 15.74 -10.54
N ARG A 221 9.35 14.92 -10.63
CA ARG A 221 8.04 15.18 -9.99
C ARG A 221 8.16 15.25 -8.46
N ALA A 222 8.88 14.29 -7.85
CA ALA A 222 9.12 14.28 -6.42
C ALA A 222 9.90 15.53 -5.96
N ALA A 223 10.93 15.93 -6.69
CA ALA A 223 11.70 17.14 -6.39
C ALA A 223 10.85 18.42 -6.56
N ALA A 224 10.01 18.49 -7.61
CA ALA A 224 9.08 19.61 -7.80
C ALA A 224 8.12 19.73 -6.62
N TRP A 225 7.44 18.65 -6.24
CA TRP A 225 6.55 18.61 -5.08
C TRP A 225 7.25 18.97 -3.78
N ALA A 226 8.45 18.46 -3.53
CA ALA A 226 9.22 18.74 -2.32
C ALA A 226 9.62 20.22 -2.22
N SER A 227 9.85 20.87 -3.36
CA SER A 227 10.13 22.31 -3.44
C SER A 227 8.88 23.21 -3.37
N GLY A 228 7.68 22.62 -3.26
CA GLY A 228 6.41 23.35 -3.23
C GLY A 228 5.86 23.71 -4.61
N LYS A 229 6.42 23.15 -5.69
CA LYS A 229 5.91 23.27 -7.06
C LYS A 229 4.95 22.11 -7.37
N ALA A 230 4.07 22.32 -8.34
CA ALA A 230 3.28 21.25 -8.94
C ALA A 230 3.90 20.81 -10.27
N PRO A 231 4.07 19.50 -10.53
CA PRO A 231 4.38 19.00 -11.86
C PRO A 231 3.32 19.43 -12.88
N ASP A 232 3.76 19.83 -14.06
CA ASP A 232 2.93 20.28 -15.18
C ASP A 232 2.38 19.12 -16.02
N ASP A 233 3.03 17.96 -15.96
CA ASP A 233 2.71 16.78 -16.75
C ASP A 233 1.71 15.82 -16.09
N LEU A 234 1.20 16.15 -14.90
CA LEU A 234 0.24 15.33 -14.17
C LEU A 234 -1.20 15.87 -14.31
N PRO A 235 -2.20 14.97 -14.43
CA PRO A 235 -3.60 15.37 -14.55
C PRO A 235 -4.06 16.13 -13.31
N ARG A 236 -5.01 17.05 -13.50
CA ARG A 236 -5.68 17.81 -12.45
C ARG A 236 -7.16 17.95 -12.75
N VAL A 237 -7.95 18.03 -11.69
CA VAL A 237 -9.38 18.37 -11.76
C VAL A 237 -9.52 19.86 -12.01
N GLU A 238 -8.77 20.69 -11.27
CA GLU A 238 -8.83 22.13 -11.42
C GLU A 238 -8.03 22.60 -12.64
N THR A 239 -8.66 23.40 -13.48
CA THR A 239 -8.04 24.02 -14.66
C THR A 239 -7.23 25.28 -14.32
N SER A 240 -7.45 25.87 -13.14
CA SER A 240 -6.69 27.02 -12.67
C SER A 240 -5.24 26.65 -12.36
N ALA A 241 -4.31 27.58 -12.57
CA ALA A 241 -2.89 27.35 -12.27
C ALA A 241 -2.69 26.93 -10.80
N ALA A 242 -1.85 25.91 -10.58
CA ALA A 242 -1.52 25.47 -9.23
C ALA A 242 -0.83 26.60 -8.47
N LYS A 243 -1.31 26.88 -7.25
CA LYS A 243 -0.68 27.88 -6.39
C LYS A 243 0.65 27.36 -5.87
N ALA A 244 1.68 28.20 -5.90
CA ALA A 244 2.96 27.88 -5.28
C ALA A 244 2.76 27.60 -3.78
N ARG A 245 3.44 26.57 -3.27
CA ARG A 245 3.41 26.16 -1.86
C ARG A 245 4.80 26.29 -1.24
N LYS A 246 4.84 26.16 0.08
CA LYS A 246 6.11 25.99 0.80
C LYS A 246 6.70 24.62 0.47
N ALA A 247 8.01 24.48 0.68
CA ALA A 247 8.64 23.16 0.69
C ALA A 247 7.92 22.26 1.70
N GLN A 248 7.70 21.01 1.32
CA GLN A 248 6.78 20.10 2.02
C GLN A 248 7.20 18.64 1.88
N PRO A 249 6.80 17.76 2.82
CA PRO A 249 7.07 16.34 2.72
C PRO A 249 6.37 15.71 1.51
N VAL A 250 7.04 14.75 0.88
CA VAL A 250 6.52 13.96 -0.23
C VAL A 250 6.68 12.49 0.11
N TYR A 251 5.59 11.73 0.08
CA TYR A 251 5.57 10.30 0.33
C TYR A 251 5.22 9.57 -0.97
N LEU A 252 6.10 8.71 -1.47
CA LEU A 252 5.87 7.92 -2.68
C LEU A 252 6.02 6.42 -2.38
N PHE A 253 5.00 5.64 -2.71
CA PHE A 253 5.02 4.20 -2.47
C PHE A 253 4.79 3.43 -3.76
N PHE A 254 5.70 2.50 -4.08
CA PHE A 254 5.53 1.54 -5.15
C PHE A 254 4.63 0.39 -4.67
N ILE A 255 3.38 0.36 -5.15
CA ILE A 255 2.34 -0.56 -4.67
C ILE A 255 1.47 -1.00 -5.86
N ASN A 256 1.65 -2.22 -6.36
CA ASN A 256 0.91 -2.69 -7.56
C ASN A 256 0.88 -4.22 -7.72
N GLY A 257 0.32 -4.66 -8.85
CA GLY A 257 0.26 -6.06 -9.29
C GLY A 257 1.64 -6.67 -9.57
N ALA A 258 2.58 -5.93 -10.16
CA ALA A 258 3.97 -6.35 -10.32
C ALA A 258 4.80 -6.14 -9.03
N LYS A 259 4.22 -6.51 -7.88
CA LYS A 259 4.75 -6.25 -6.53
C LYS A 259 6.20 -6.70 -6.35
N VAL A 260 6.59 -7.76 -7.05
CA VAL A 260 7.95 -8.33 -7.01
C VAL A 260 9.03 -7.28 -7.36
N HIS A 261 8.70 -6.28 -8.18
CA HIS A 261 9.63 -5.23 -8.63
C HIS A 261 9.62 -3.98 -7.76
N ALA A 262 8.67 -3.85 -6.81
CA ALA A 262 8.50 -2.62 -6.04
C ALA A 262 9.78 -2.17 -5.29
N PRO A 263 10.57 -3.04 -4.64
CA PRO A 263 11.81 -2.62 -4.00
C PRO A 263 12.87 -2.12 -5.01
N ALA A 264 12.97 -2.76 -6.18
CA ALA A 264 13.88 -2.32 -7.23
C ALA A 264 13.49 -0.96 -7.81
N ALA A 265 12.18 -0.72 -7.99
CA ALA A 265 11.63 0.57 -8.40
C ALA A 265 11.95 1.68 -7.38
N ALA A 266 11.71 1.38 -6.09
CA ALA A 266 11.95 2.30 -4.99
C ALA A 266 13.43 2.66 -4.84
N GLY A 267 14.32 1.66 -4.86
CA GLY A 267 15.76 1.88 -4.86
C GLY A 267 16.24 2.65 -6.10
N GLY A 268 15.68 2.34 -7.28
CA GLY A 268 15.98 3.05 -8.52
C GLY A 268 15.57 4.52 -8.51
N LEU A 269 14.47 4.87 -7.85
CA LEU A 269 14.04 6.26 -7.65
C LEU A 269 14.90 6.98 -6.60
N LEU A 270 15.21 6.32 -5.48
CA LEU A 270 16.09 6.86 -4.44
C LEU A 270 17.49 7.19 -4.98
N GLY A 271 18.07 6.29 -5.78
CA GLY A 271 19.38 6.52 -6.40
C GLY A 271 19.41 7.74 -7.34
N ARG A 272 18.32 7.99 -8.08
CA ARG A 272 18.17 9.20 -8.92
C ARG A 272 18.10 10.49 -8.11
N LEU A 273 17.62 10.40 -6.88
CA LEU A 273 17.59 11.52 -5.94
C LEU A 273 18.90 11.65 -5.13
N GLY A 274 19.92 10.86 -5.47
CA GLY A 274 21.22 10.87 -4.79
C GLY A 274 21.17 10.29 -3.38
N TRP A 275 20.11 9.56 -3.03
CA TRP A 275 20.02 8.87 -1.75
C TRP A 275 20.78 7.54 -1.81
N THR A 276 21.50 7.23 -0.73
CA THR A 276 22.24 5.98 -0.56
C THR A 276 21.77 5.24 0.69
N PRO A 277 21.74 3.90 0.68
CA PRO A 277 21.47 3.08 1.86
C PRO A 277 22.32 3.51 3.06
N THR A 278 21.70 3.55 4.24
CA THR A 278 22.34 4.07 5.44
C THR A 278 23.41 3.13 5.99
N GLU A 279 23.17 1.80 5.94
CA GLU A 279 24.04 0.79 6.54
C GLU A 279 23.88 -0.58 5.87
N THR A 280 24.94 -1.39 5.90
CA THR A 280 24.85 -2.81 5.53
C THR A 280 24.32 -3.64 6.70
N VAL A 281 23.20 -4.33 6.51
CA VAL A 281 22.67 -5.26 7.52
C VAL A 281 23.44 -6.59 7.45
N PRO A 282 24.15 -7.02 8.51
CA PRO A 282 24.97 -8.22 8.46
C PRO A 282 24.10 -9.47 8.33
N VAL A 283 24.38 -10.31 7.34
CA VAL A 283 23.68 -11.59 7.12
C VAL A 283 24.56 -12.73 7.64
N LYS A 284 24.09 -13.45 8.66
CA LYS A 284 24.72 -14.70 9.06
C LYS A 284 24.34 -15.78 8.04
N VAL A 285 25.23 -16.03 7.08
CA VAL A 285 25.07 -17.17 6.18
C VAL A 285 25.31 -18.43 7.01
N ALA A 286 24.28 -19.27 7.16
CA ALA A 286 24.47 -20.59 7.73
C ALA A 286 25.37 -21.39 6.78
N VAL A 287 26.62 -21.62 7.17
CA VAL A 287 27.53 -22.51 6.44
C VAL A 287 26.91 -23.91 6.50
N LYS A 288 26.48 -24.45 5.36
CA LYS A 288 26.13 -25.87 5.27
C LYS A 288 27.40 -26.67 5.56
N MET A 289 27.46 -27.30 6.74
CA MET A 289 28.51 -28.28 7.02
C MET A 289 28.39 -29.43 6.01
N PRO A 290 29.50 -29.90 5.40
CA PRO A 290 29.45 -31.07 4.54
C PRO A 290 28.99 -32.27 5.37
N VAL A 291 27.96 -32.96 4.87
CA VAL A 291 27.48 -34.21 5.47
C VAL A 291 28.64 -35.20 5.39
N LYS A 292 29.14 -35.66 6.55
CA LYS A 292 30.13 -36.74 6.60
C LYS A 292 29.52 -37.98 5.95
N ALA A 293 30.16 -38.47 4.89
CA ALA A 293 29.84 -39.76 4.30
C ALA A 293 29.98 -40.85 5.37
N ALA A 294 28.86 -41.49 5.73
CA ALA A 294 28.86 -42.65 6.61
C ALA A 294 29.39 -43.87 5.85
N VAL A 295 30.51 -44.42 6.32
CA VAL A 295 31.06 -45.70 5.85
C VAL A 295 30.19 -46.82 6.44
N SER A 296 29.52 -47.58 5.59
CA SER A 296 28.78 -48.78 5.97
C SER A 296 29.73 -49.94 6.25
N LYS A 297 29.68 -50.52 7.46
CA LYS A 297 30.17 -51.89 7.71
C LYS A 297 28.97 -52.83 7.78
N ALA A 298 29.02 -53.87 6.96
CA ALA A 298 28.07 -54.97 6.93
C ALA A 298 28.36 -55.98 8.05
N ALA A 299 27.30 -56.61 8.57
CA ALA A 299 27.35 -57.89 9.29
C ALA A 299 26.02 -58.66 9.08
N PRO A 300 26.01 -60.00 9.18
CA PRO A 300 25.22 -60.85 8.31
C PRO A 300 23.95 -61.47 8.93
N THR A 301 23.21 -62.10 8.01
CA THR A 301 21.96 -62.86 8.05
C THR A 301 21.79 -63.92 9.14
N SER A 302 20.55 -64.09 9.61
CA SER A 302 19.99 -65.36 10.08
C SER A 302 18.46 -65.35 9.91
N ALA A 303 17.91 -66.49 9.48
CA ALA A 303 16.53 -66.71 9.07
C ALA A 303 15.82 -67.68 10.02
N ALA A 304 14.50 -67.50 10.26
CA ALA A 304 13.56 -68.58 10.59
C ALA A 304 12.07 -68.16 10.47
N ALA A 305 11.34 -68.95 9.67
CA ALA A 305 9.92 -69.40 9.66
C ALA A 305 8.94 -69.01 10.81
N LYS A 306 7.59 -69.07 10.70
CA LYS A 306 6.55 -69.13 9.64
C LYS A 306 5.17 -69.16 10.37
N ALA A 307 4.29 -68.15 10.17
CA ALA A 307 2.80 -68.05 10.18
C ALA A 307 1.91 -68.76 11.28
N PRO A 308 0.55 -68.55 11.38
CA PRO A 308 -0.38 -67.64 10.65
C PRO A 308 -1.51 -66.91 11.48
N ALA A 309 -2.19 -65.99 10.77
CA ALA A 309 -3.62 -65.59 10.81
C ALA A 309 -4.23 -64.74 11.96
N LYS A 310 -4.74 -63.53 11.64
CA LYS A 310 -6.17 -63.22 11.35
C LYS A 310 -6.47 -61.70 11.24
N SER A 311 -7.19 -61.35 10.16
CA SER A 311 -8.22 -60.30 9.97
C SER A 311 -8.15 -58.95 10.69
N ALA A 312 -8.11 -57.85 9.92
CA ALA A 312 -9.26 -56.95 9.67
C ALA A 312 -8.85 -55.77 8.77
N LYS A 313 -9.74 -55.38 7.86
CA LYS A 313 -9.58 -54.30 6.86
C LYS A 313 -10.59 -53.19 7.17
N PRO A 314 -10.27 -51.91 6.93
CA PRO A 314 -11.25 -51.02 6.28
C PRO A 314 -10.58 -50.27 5.10
N SER A 315 -11.01 -50.49 3.86
CA SER A 315 -12.14 -49.86 3.16
C SER A 315 -11.89 -48.39 2.79
N THR A 316 -11.38 -48.23 1.56
CA THR A 316 -11.38 -47.00 0.78
C THR A 316 -12.70 -46.84 0.03
N LYS A 317 -13.23 -45.62 -0.06
CA LYS A 317 -14.16 -45.23 -1.13
C LYS A 317 -13.94 -43.76 -1.52
N PRO A 318 -13.80 -43.43 -2.81
CA PRO A 318 -13.73 -42.07 -3.33
C PRO A 318 -15.12 -41.57 -3.75
N SER A 319 -15.34 -40.24 -3.77
CA SER A 319 -16.54 -39.65 -4.41
C SER A 319 -16.17 -38.58 -5.43
N THR A 320 -16.91 -38.64 -6.53
CA THR A 320 -16.74 -38.08 -7.86
C THR A 320 -17.44 -36.72 -8.09
N LYS A 321 -16.84 -35.94 -9.01
CA LYS A 321 -17.40 -35.07 -10.09
C LYS A 321 -18.68 -34.22 -9.88
N THR A 322 -18.46 -32.91 -10.06
CA THR A 322 -19.04 -31.96 -11.06
C THR A 322 -20.54 -31.95 -11.36
N ALA A 323 -21.19 -30.79 -11.18
CA ALA A 323 -22.26 -30.29 -12.05
C ALA A 323 -22.29 -28.74 -12.08
N ALA A 324 -22.27 -28.20 -13.30
CA ALA A 324 -22.39 -26.79 -13.63
C ALA A 324 -23.85 -26.31 -13.47
N ARG A 325 -24.03 -25.01 -13.16
CA ARG A 325 -25.35 -24.38 -13.03
C ARG A 325 -25.45 -23.20 -13.99
N THR A 326 -26.30 -23.36 -15.01
CA THR A 326 -26.70 -22.37 -16.02
C THR A 326 -27.61 -21.29 -15.41
N PRO A 327 -27.58 -20.03 -15.86
CA PRO A 327 -28.38 -18.95 -15.28
C PRO A 327 -29.84 -18.96 -15.75
N ALA A 328 -30.73 -18.54 -14.85
CA ALA A 328 -32.16 -18.41 -15.08
C ALA A 328 -32.50 -17.14 -15.89
N LYS A 329 -33.47 -17.32 -16.78
CA LYS A 329 -34.03 -16.37 -17.76
C LYS A 329 -34.90 -15.30 -17.06
N VAL A 330 -34.59 -14.03 -17.29
CA VAL A 330 -35.40 -12.87 -16.89
C VAL A 330 -36.62 -12.75 -17.81
N PRO A 331 -37.86 -12.59 -17.31
CA PRO A 331 -38.98 -12.20 -18.14
C PRO A 331 -39.03 -10.69 -18.32
N ALA A 332 -39.14 -10.26 -19.59
CA ALA A 332 -39.29 -8.88 -20.00
C ALA A 332 -40.55 -8.24 -19.42
N LYS A 333 -40.40 -7.11 -18.70
CA LYS A 333 -41.53 -6.23 -18.35
C LYS A 333 -41.83 -5.31 -19.53
N LYS A 334 -43.08 -5.38 -19.99
CA LYS A 334 -43.67 -4.53 -21.04
C LYS A 334 -43.67 -3.05 -20.61
N LYS A 335 -43.27 -2.21 -21.57
CA LYS A 335 -43.39 -0.76 -21.60
C LYS A 335 -44.89 -0.37 -21.69
N PRO A 336 -45.43 0.53 -20.86
CA PRO A 336 -46.72 1.13 -21.15
C PRO A 336 -46.57 2.20 -22.22
N ALA A 337 -47.46 2.13 -23.21
CA ALA A 337 -47.56 3.04 -24.32
C ALA A 337 -48.01 4.44 -23.87
N ALA A 338 -47.46 5.45 -24.53
CA ALA A 338 -47.95 6.81 -24.51
C ALA A 338 -49.39 6.85 -25.06
N LYS A 339 -50.29 7.56 -24.36
CA LYS A 339 -51.59 7.95 -24.90
C LYS A 339 -51.57 9.47 -25.02
N ALA A 340 -51.44 9.94 -26.26
CA ALA A 340 -51.72 11.32 -26.65
C ALA A 340 -53.20 11.40 -27.06
N THR A 341 -53.95 12.21 -26.34
CA THR A 341 -55.22 12.86 -26.71
C THR A 341 -55.15 14.18 -25.93
N GLY A 342 -55.22 15.37 -26.47
CA GLY A 342 -56.13 15.87 -27.49
C GLY A 342 -56.42 17.31 -27.06
N ARG A 343 -56.14 18.23 -27.96
CA ARG A 343 -56.18 19.70 -27.94
C ARG A 343 -57.59 20.30 -27.64
N ALA A 344 -57.65 21.40 -26.89
CA ALA A 344 -58.53 22.61 -27.04
C ALA A 344 -58.41 23.45 -25.74
N ALA A 345 -57.86 24.67 -25.74
CA ALA A 345 -58.45 25.95 -26.19
C ALA A 345 -59.72 26.35 -25.41
N THR A 346 -59.59 27.06 -24.29
CA THR A 346 -59.94 28.48 -24.11
C THR A 346 -59.42 28.99 -22.77
#